data_AF-A0A0J6H5B0-F1
#
_entry.id   AF-A0A0J6H5B0-F1
#
_cell.length_a   1.000
_cell.length_b   1.000
_cell.length_c   1.000
_cell.angle_alpha   90.00
_cell.angle_beta   90.00
_cell.angle_gamma   90.00
#
_symmetry.space_group_name_H-M   'P 1'
#
loop_
_entity.id
_entity.type
_entity.pdbx_description
1 polymer ?
#
loop_
_entity_poly.entity_id
_entity_poly.type
_entity_poly.pdbx_seq_one_letter_code
_entity_poly.pdbx_strand_id
1 'polypeptide(L)'
;MNESDWKLYSALRPVAHERMCIRIMEEVERTVLDKSLAPYERIEASEERLKAGQQELYWAFGVFRHSRNEAPAHLLGLCTHELITSEELAGFSEETQVWIKERLAHREVHGIEDLEAE
;
A
#
# COMPACT_ATOMS: atom_id res chain seq x y z
N MET A 1 -13.26 1.40 13.49
CA MET A 1 -12.71 2.77 13.37
C MET A 1 -13.75 3.81 13.78
N ASN A 2 -13.39 4.79 14.60
CA ASN A 2 -14.29 5.90 14.96
C ASN A 2 -14.56 6.82 13.75
N GLU A 3 -15.48 7.78 13.88
CA GLU A 3 -15.90 8.65 12.76
C GLU A 3 -14.80 9.62 12.29
N SER A 4 -14.02 10.17 13.22
CA SER A 4 -12.92 11.08 12.91
C SER A 4 -11.80 10.37 12.15
N ASP A 5 -11.40 9.20 12.62
CA ASP A 5 -10.39 8.35 11.98
C ASP A 5 -10.86 7.88 10.60
N TRP A 6 -12.15 7.55 10.46
CA TRP A 6 -12.73 7.20 9.16
C TRP A 6 -12.61 8.34 8.16
N LYS A 7 -12.95 9.58 8.57
CA LYS A 7 -12.81 10.76 7.70
C LYS A 7 -11.36 10.99 7.29
N LEU A 8 -10.43 10.86 8.24
CA LEU A 8 -9.00 11.01 7.95
C LEU A 8 -8.51 9.93 6.98
N TYR A 9 -8.82 8.66 7.23
CA TYR A 9 -8.51 7.56 6.32
C TYR A 9 -9.08 7.80 4.91
N SER A 10 -10.35 8.21 4.82
CA SER A 10 -10.99 8.46 3.52
C SER A 10 -10.33 9.60 2.74
N ALA A 11 -9.80 10.61 3.43
CA ALA A 11 -9.02 11.67 2.81
C ALA A 11 -7.62 11.20 2.38
N LEU A 12 -6.96 10.35 3.18
CA LEU A 12 -5.62 9.82 2.89
C LEU A 12 -5.62 8.74 1.79
N ARG A 13 -6.69 7.96 1.66
CA ARG A 13 -6.77 6.85 0.70
C ARG A 13 -6.44 7.27 -0.75
N PRO A 14 -7.05 8.31 -1.34
CA PRO A 14 -6.68 8.73 -2.70
C PRO A 14 -5.23 9.26 -2.79
N VAL A 15 -4.71 9.86 -1.73
CA VAL A 15 -3.31 10.34 -1.69
C VAL A 15 -2.35 9.15 -1.67
N ALA A 16 -2.61 8.15 -0.84
CA ALA A 16 -1.84 6.90 -0.79
C ALA A 16 -1.88 6.15 -2.12
N HIS A 17 -3.03 6.14 -2.80
CA HIS A 17 -3.18 5.57 -4.13
C HIS A 17 -2.27 6.29 -5.15
N GLU A 18 -2.29 7.61 -5.17
CA GLU A 18 -1.43 8.39 -6.07
C GLU A 18 0.06 8.16 -5.80
N ARG A 19 0.48 8.10 -4.53
CA ARG A 19 1.86 7.76 -4.15
C ARG A 19 2.30 6.41 -4.70
N MET A 20 1.41 5.42 -4.65
CA MET A 20 1.70 4.10 -5.19
C MET A 20 1.82 4.12 -6.72
N CYS A 21 0.94 4.85 -7.41
CA CYS A 21 1.05 5.06 -8.85
C CYS A 21 2.38 5.72 -9.24
N ILE A 22 2.78 6.78 -8.53
CA ILE A 22 4.06 7.47 -8.75
C ILE A 22 5.22 6.48 -8.59
N ARG A 23 5.26 5.72 -7.47
CA ARG A 23 6.30 4.72 -7.22
C ARG A 23 6.38 3.68 -8.35
N ILE A 24 5.25 3.12 -8.78
CA ILE A 24 5.21 2.15 -9.89
C ILE A 24 5.78 2.76 -11.17
N MET A 25 5.40 4.00 -11.49
CA MET A 25 5.86 4.68 -12.70
C MET A 25 7.35 5.02 -12.64
N GLU A 26 7.87 5.45 -11.50
CA GLU A 26 9.32 5.69 -11.30
C GLU A 26 10.12 4.39 -11.50
N GLU A 27 9.59 3.26 -11.04
CA GLU A 27 10.23 1.97 -11.23
C GLU A 27 10.20 1.51 -12.70
N VAL A 28 9.09 1.70 -13.40
CA VAL A 28 8.98 1.43 -14.84
C VAL A 28 9.93 2.34 -15.62
N GLU A 29 9.97 3.63 -15.32
CA GLU A 29 10.87 4.59 -15.97
C GLU A 29 12.33 4.18 -15.83
N ARG A 30 12.75 3.78 -14.62
CA ARG A 30 14.09 3.28 -14.37
C ARG A 30 14.44 2.06 -15.24
N THR A 31 13.50 1.13 -15.42
CA THR A 31 13.69 -0.05 -16.30
C THR A 31 13.78 0.34 -17.77
N VAL A 32 12.91 1.22 -18.25
CA VAL A 32 12.94 1.73 -19.64
C VAL A 32 14.27 2.42 -19.95
N LEU A 33 14.82 3.14 -18.98
CA LEU A 33 16.05 3.91 -19.11
C LEU A 33 17.32 3.10 -18.83
N ASP A 34 17.22 1.84 -18.40
CA ASP A 34 18.38 1.00 -18.11
C ASP A 34 19.14 0.62 -19.38
N LYS A 35 20.24 1.33 -19.64
CA LYS A 35 21.07 1.14 -20.83
C LYS A 35 21.89 -0.15 -20.80
N SER A 36 21.94 -0.87 -19.68
CA SER A 36 22.62 -2.15 -19.58
C SER A 36 21.86 -3.31 -20.22
N LEU A 37 20.53 -3.18 -20.35
CA LEU A 37 19.65 -4.15 -21.01
C LEU A 37 19.58 -3.90 -22.52
N ALA A 38 19.35 -4.96 -23.31
CA ALA A 38 19.03 -4.80 -24.73
C ALA A 38 17.67 -4.09 -24.91
N PRO A 39 17.43 -3.39 -26.04
CA PRO A 39 16.19 -2.63 -26.22
C PRO A 39 14.90 -3.45 -26.05
N TYR A 40 14.88 -4.69 -26.55
CA TYR A 40 13.71 -5.57 -26.40
C TYR A 40 13.51 -6.02 -24.95
N GLU A 41 14.58 -6.35 -24.24
CA GLU A 41 14.54 -6.74 -22.82
C GLU A 41 14.01 -5.61 -21.94
N ARG A 42 14.34 -4.34 -22.26
CA ARG A 42 13.75 -3.18 -21.57
C ARG A 42 12.24 -3.11 -21.75
N ILE A 43 11.74 -3.40 -22.95
CA ILE A 43 10.30 -3.38 -23.24
C ILE A 43 9.61 -4.45 -22.41
N GLU A 44 10.11 -5.70 -22.47
CA GLU A 44 9.55 -6.83 -21.75
C GLU A 44 9.57 -6.62 -20.23
N ALA A 45 10.72 -6.26 -19.66
CA ALA A 45 10.85 -6.02 -18.23
C ALA A 45 9.99 -4.84 -17.72
N SER A 46 9.82 -3.81 -18.54
CA SER A 46 8.95 -2.67 -18.19
C SER A 46 7.47 -3.06 -18.20
N GLU A 47 7.05 -3.89 -19.15
CA GLU A 47 5.68 -4.42 -19.21
C GLU A 47 5.39 -5.32 -18.01
N GLU A 48 6.31 -6.23 -17.67
CA GLU A 48 6.19 -7.09 -16.49
C GLU A 48 6.11 -6.26 -15.20
N ARG A 49 6.97 -5.25 -15.06
CA ARG A 49 6.95 -4.38 -13.88
C ARG A 49 5.62 -3.62 -13.75
N LEU A 50 5.09 -3.11 -14.85
CA LEU A 50 3.81 -2.41 -14.87
C LEU A 50 2.65 -3.34 -14.48
N LYS A 51 2.61 -4.56 -15.02
CA LYS A 51 1.59 -5.57 -14.66
C LYS A 51 1.67 -5.93 -13.17
N ALA A 52 2.88 -6.15 -12.65
CA ALA A 52 3.07 -6.39 -11.22
C ALA A 52 2.56 -5.20 -10.39
N GLY A 53 2.88 -3.97 -10.77
CA GLY A 53 2.40 -2.76 -10.08
C GLY A 53 0.88 -2.61 -10.10
N GLN A 54 0.23 -2.92 -11.23
CA GLN A 54 -1.24 -2.95 -11.33
C GLN A 54 -1.85 -3.99 -10.40
N GLN A 55 -1.21 -5.16 -10.27
CA GLN A 55 -1.64 -6.19 -9.35
C GLN A 55 -1.49 -5.74 -7.89
N GLU A 56 -0.36 -5.12 -7.53
CA GLU A 56 -0.15 -4.53 -6.20
C GLU A 56 -1.21 -3.46 -5.88
N LEU A 57 -1.53 -2.57 -6.83
CA LEU A 57 -2.60 -1.57 -6.70
C LEU A 57 -3.97 -2.21 -6.43
N TYR A 58 -4.29 -3.28 -7.17
CA TYR A 58 -5.53 -4.01 -6.96
C TYR A 58 -5.60 -4.62 -5.56
N TRP A 59 -4.54 -5.27 -5.10
CA TRP A 59 -4.49 -5.85 -3.75
C TRP A 59 -4.61 -4.77 -2.65
N ALA A 60 -3.96 -3.62 -2.83
CA ALA A 60 -3.97 -2.55 -1.85
C ALA A 60 -5.30 -1.77 -1.78
N PHE A 61 -5.98 -1.59 -2.91
CA PHE A 61 -7.14 -0.68 -3.01
C PHE A 61 -8.41 -1.31 -3.58
N GLY A 62 -8.32 -2.36 -4.39
CA GLY A 62 -9.42 -2.91 -5.19
C GLY A 62 -10.09 -4.16 -4.61
N VAL A 63 -9.40 -4.95 -3.79
CA VAL A 63 -9.91 -6.25 -3.28
C VAL A 63 -11.11 -6.08 -2.34
N PHE A 64 -11.10 -5.02 -1.54
CA PHE A 64 -12.09 -4.81 -0.50
C PHE A 64 -12.89 -3.53 -0.75
N ARG A 65 -14.10 -3.47 -0.18
CA ARG A 65 -14.97 -2.33 -0.36
C ARG A 65 -14.44 -1.14 0.44
N HIS A 66 -14.59 0.08 -0.08
CA HIS A 66 -14.32 1.28 0.71
C HIS A 66 -15.41 1.47 1.78
N SER A 67 -15.27 0.76 2.91
CA SER A 67 -16.23 0.75 4.01
C SER A 67 -15.55 1.06 5.35
N ARG A 68 -16.32 1.62 6.29
CA ARG A 68 -15.82 1.97 7.63
C ARG A 68 -15.46 0.74 8.48
N ASN A 69 -16.06 -0.41 8.18
CA ASN A 69 -15.78 -1.67 8.87
C ASN A 69 -14.43 -2.26 8.46
N GLU A 70 -14.08 -2.17 7.17
CA GLU A 70 -12.82 -2.68 6.62
C GLU A 70 -11.67 -1.65 6.73
N ALA A 71 -11.98 -0.38 7.03
CA ALA A 71 -11.01 0.71 7.12
C ALA A 71 -9.77 0.42 8.01
N PRO A 72 -9.87 -0.24 9.18
CA PRO A 72 -8.68 -0.61 9.96
C PRO A 72 -7.72 -1.54 9.20
N ALA A 73 -8.25 -2.56 8.52
CA ALA A 73 -7.44 -3.49 7.74
C ALA A 73 -6.76 -2.78 6.55
N HIS A 74 -7.48 -1.87 5.89
CA HIS A 74 -6.89 -1.05 4.83
C HIS A 74 -5.81 -0.13 5.34
N LEU A 75 -6.06 0.57 6.46
CA LEU A 75 -5.07 1.44 7.07
C LEU A 75 -3.79 0.67 7.39
N LEU A 76 -3.91 -0.54 7.95
CA LEU A 76 -2.78 -1.43 8.19
C LEU A 76 -2.03 -1.80 6.89
N GLY A 77 -2.76 -2.12 5.82
CA GLY A 77 -2.18 -2.38 4.49
C GLY A 77 -1.40 -1.17 3.97
N LEU A 78 -1.97 0.03 4.05
CA LEU A 78 -1.30 1.27 3.64
C LEU A 78 -0.03 1.53 4.48
N CYS A 79 -0.07 1.29 5.79
CA CYS A 79 1.11 1.41 6.65
C CYS A 79 2.18 0.35 6.32
N THR A 80 1.77 -0.89 6.03
CA THR A 80 2.71 -1.98 5.67
C THR A 80 3.46 -1.68 4.37
N HIS A 81 2.80 -1.00 3.43
CA HIS A 81 3.41 -0.59 2.16
C HIS A 81 4.06 0.80 2.20
N GLU A 82 4.17 1.39 3.40
CA GLU A 82 4.73 2.73 3.65
C GLU A 82 4.05 3.84 2.84
N LEU A 83 2.76 3.67 2.54
CA LEU A 83 1.97 4.63 1.76
C LEU A 83 1.39 5.77 2.61
N ILE A 84 1.49 5.66 3.93
CA ILE A 84 1.10 6.67 4.92
C ILE A 84 2.33 6.99 5.77
N THR A 85 2.60 8.28 5.97
CA THR A 85 3.75 8.74 6.77
C THR A 85 3.49 8.59 8.27
N SER A 86 4.54 8.62 9.08
CA SER A 86 4.39 8.61 10.55
C SER A 86 3.62 9.83 11.06
N GLU A 87 3.74 10.99 10.40
CA GLU A 87 3.00 12.21 10.74
C GLU A 87 1.51 12.07 10.42
N GLU A 88 1.16 11.51 9.27
CA GLU A 88 -0.23 11.23 8.91
C GLU A 88 -0.85 10.19 9.84
N LEU A 89 -0.08 9.17 10.23
CA LEU A 89 -0.51 8.18 11.22
C LEU A 89 -0.75 8.80 12.60
N ALA A 90 0.06 9.78 13.00
CA ALA A 90 -0.11 10.51 14.26
C ALA A 90 -1.41 11.33 14.33
N GLY A 91 -2.04 11.60 13.18
CA GLY A 91 -3.35 12.28 13.10
C GLY A 91 -4.55 11.40 13.49
N PHE A 92 -4.38 10.08 13.58
CA PHE A 92 -5.42 9.15 14.02
C PHE A 92 -5.54 9.15 15.55
N SER A 93 -6.66 8.65 16.08
CA SER A 93 -6.82 8.44 17.52
C SER A 93 -5.75 7.51 18.10
N GLU A 94 -5.44 7.69 19.39
CA GLU A 94 -4.48 6.83 20.10
C GLU A 94 -4.85 5.35 20.01
N GLU A 95 -6.14 5.01 20.10
CA GLU A 95 -6.65 3.64 19.93
C GLU A 95 -6.24 3.05 18.57
N THR A 96 -6.48 3.78 17.48
CA THR A 96 -6.10 3.33 16.13
C THR A 96 -4.58 3.25 15.97
N GLN A 97 -3.82 4.22 16.50
CA GLN A 97 -2.36 4.19 16.43
C GLN A 97 -1.77 2.99 17.16
N VAL A 98 -2.27 2.68 18.37
CA VAL A 98 -1.84 1.52 19.16
C VAL A 98 -2.18 0.24 18.42
N TRP A 99 -3.41 0.10 17.92
CA TRP A 99 -3.83 -1.08 17.17
C TRP A 99 -2.95 -1.33 15.93
N ILE A 100 -2.61 -0.29 15.17
CA ILE A 100 -1.71 -0.41 14.01
C ILE A 100 -0.31 -0.87 14.44
N LYS A 101 0.26 -0.25 15.49
CA LYS A 101 1.60 -0.60 16.00
C LYS A 101 1.67 -2.06 16.46
N GLU A 102 0.66 -2.53 17.21
CA GLU A 102 0.58 -3.92 17.66
C GLU A 102 0.50 -4.91 16.50
N ARG A 103 -0.30 -4.58 15.46
CA ARG A 103 -0.44 -5.43 14.27
C ARG A 103 0.81 -5.48 13.41
N LEU A 104 1.51 -4.36 13.25
CA LEU A 104 2.80 -4.31 12.55
C LEU A 104 3.86 -5.13 13.29
N ALA A 105 3.98 -4.96 14.61
CA ALA A 105 4.90 -5.74 15.44
C ALA A 105 4.62 -7.25 15.38
N HIS A 106 3.35 -7.66 15.43
CA HIS A 106 2.97 -9.07 15.30
C HIS A 106 3.37 -9.66 13.93
N ARG A 107 3.22 -8.87 12.84
CA ARG A 107 3.66 -9.29 11.50
C ARG A 107 5.18 -9.44 11.40
N GLU A 108 5.94 -8.53 11.99
CA GLU A 108 7.42 -8.61 12.00
C GLU A 108 7.93 -9.84 12.76
N VAL A 109 7.21 -10.27 13.81
CA VAL A 109 7.57 -11.43 14.62
C VAL A 109 7.20 -12.76 13.95
N HIS A 110 6.10 -12.82 13.19
CA HIS A 110 5.55 -14.09 12.70
C HIS A 110 5.74 -14.35 11.19
N GLY A 111 6.24 -13.39 10.41
CA GLY A 111 6.27 -13.53 8.95
C GLY A 111 4.85 -13.55 8.36
N ILE A 112 4.74 -13.34 7.05
CA ILE A 112 3.45 -13.27 6.35
C ILE A 112 2.88 -14.69 6.20
N GLU A 113 2.34 -15.29 7.26
CA GLU A 113 1.67 -16.61 7.18
C GLU A 113 0.15 -16.56 7.39
N ASP A 114 -0.44 -15.45 7.86
CA ASP A 114 -1.86 -15.41 8.25
C ASP A 114 -2.73 -14.48 7.39
N LEU A 115 -2.78 -14.68 6.07
CA LEU A 115 -3.86 -14.11 5.23
C LEU A 115 -4.51 -15.13 4.26
N GLU A 116 -4.31 -16.44 4.47
CA GLU A 116 -5.00 -17.50 3.71
C GLU A 116 -5.99 -18.34 4.56
N ALA A 117 -6.65 -17.74 5.54
CA ALA A 117 -7.73 -18.42 6.26
C ALA A 117 -8.94 -17.50 6.51
N GLU A 118 -9.85 -17.46 5.53
CA GLU A 118 -11.27 -17.84 5.69
C GLU A 118 -12.02 -17.79 4.34
#